data_AF-H0XBC7-F1
#
_entry.id   AF-H0XBC7-F1
#
_cell.length_a   1.000
_cell.length_b   1.000
_cell.length_c   1.000
_cell.angle_alpha   90.00
_cell.angle_beta   90.00
_cell.angle_gamma   90.00
#
_symmetry.space_group_name_H-M   'P 1'
#
loop_
_entity.id
_entity.type
_entity.pdbx_description
1 polymer ?
#
loop_
_entity_poly.entity_id
_entity_poly.type
_entity_poly.pdbx_seq_one_letter_code
_entity_poly.pdbx_strand_id
1 'polypeptide(L)' 'MEARALCLLLLALALVPSSWAEAYVGLSANQCAVPAKDRVDCGYPEVTPEQCNNRGCCFDSSIPEVPWCFKPLQETECTF' A
#
# COMPACT_ATOMS: atom_id res chain seq x y z
N MET A 1 39.42 26.15 -9.84
CA MET A 1 39.49 24.86 -9.14
C MET A 1 38.10 24.22 -9.12
N GLU A 2 37.24 24.54 -10.10
CA GLU A 2 35.78 24.38 -9.96
C GLU A 2 35.22 23.22 -10.81
N ALA A 3 35.92 22.77 -11.85
CA ALA A 3 35.42 21.69 -12.72
C ALA A 3 35.40 20.33 -12.00
N ARG A 4 36.34 20.10 -11.09
CA ARG A 4 36.40 18.88 -10.28
C ARG A 4 35.30 18.86 -9.22
N ALA A 5 35.04 20.00 -8.57
CA ALA A 5 33.95 20.12 -7.61
C ALA A 5 32.58 19.91 -8.29
N LEU A 6 32.39 20.48 -9.48
CA LEU A 6 31.17 20.28 -10.27
C LEU A 6 31.02 18.83 -10.74
N CYS A 7 32.09 18.17 -11.21
CA CYS A 7 32.04 16.74 -11.55
C CYS A 7 31.72 15.85 -10.34
N LEU A 8 32.31 16.14 -9.17
CA LEU A 8 32.05 15.37 -7.96
C LEU A 8 30.61 15.57 -7.46
N LEU A 9 30.05 16.78 -7.60
CA LEU A 9 28.63 17.05 -7.30
C LEU A 9 27.68 16.30 -8.25
N LEU A 10 28.01 16.20 -9.54
CA LEU A 10 27.23 15.42 -10.51
C LEU A 10 27.31 13.91 -10.26
N LEU A 11 28.50 13.40 -9.88
CA LEU A 11 28.69 11.99 -9.53
C LEU A 11 27.97 11.61 -8.22
N ALA A 12 27.88 12.53 -7.26
CA ALA A 12 27.12 12.33 -6.03
C ALA A 12 25.60 12.20 -6.28
N LEU A 13 25.06 12.93 -7.26
CA LEU A 13 23.65 12.80 -7.68
C LEU A 13 23.37 11.45 -8.35
N ALA A 14 24.38 10.82 -8.96
CA ALA A 14 24.27 9.51 -9.61
C ALA A 14 24.46 8.31 -8.65
N LEU A 15 24.93 8.56 -7.41
CA LEU A 15 25.04 7.56 -6.35
C LEU A 15 23.84 7.54 -5.40
N VAL A 16 22.79 8.32 -5.68
CA VAL A 16 21.47 8.00 -5.12
C VAL A 16 21.11 6.64 -5.72
N PRO A 17 21.06 5.55 -4.92
CA PRO A 17 20.63 4.28 -5.46
C PRO A 17 19.28 4.53 -6.09
N SER A 18 19.07 3.94 -7.26
CA SER A 18 17.81 3.99 -7.98
C SER A 18 16.67 3.25 -7.26
N SER A 19 16.56 3.38 -5.93
CA SER A 19 15.37 3.04 -5.16
C SER A 19 14.32 4.15 -5.34
N TRP A 20 13.95 4.40 -6.61
CA TRP A 20 12.76 5.13 -7.01
C TRP A 20 11.59 4.18 -6.88
N ALA A 21 11.26 3.92 -5.64
CA ALA A 21 9.98 3.48 -5.12
C ALA A 21 10.32 3.21 -3.66
N GLU A 22 10.22 4.27 -2.87
CA GLU A 22 9.50 4.11 -1.61
C GLU A 22 8.29 3.24 -1.95
N ALA A 23 8.34 1.97 -1.57
CA ALA A 23 7.20 1.10 -1.54
C ALA A 23 6.27 1.65 -0.46
N TYR A 24 5.70 2.83 -0.69
CA TYR A 24 4.43 3.18 -0.08
C TYR A 24 3.42 2.30 -0.82
N VAL A 25 3.30 1.05 -0.36
CA VAL A 25 2.11 0.24 -0.65
C VAL A 25 1.00 0.85 0.19
N GLY A 26 0.57 2.06 -0.18
CA GLY A 26 -0.73 2.55 0.19
C GLY A 26 -1.72 1.74 -0.62
N LEU A 27 -2.62 1.03 0.06
CA LEU A 27 -3.75 0.36 -0.59
C LEU A 27 -4.40 1.36 -1.55
N SER A 28 -4.27 1.17 -2.85
CA SER A 28 -4.95 1.99 -3.83
C SER A 28 -6.44 1.75 -3.70
N ALA A 29 -7.26 2.79 -3.87
CA ALA A 29 -8.70 2.75 -3.63
C ALA A 29 -9.44 1.61 -4.35
N ASN A 30 -8.87 1.11 -5.45
CA ASN A 30 -9.42 -0.04 -6.18
C ASN A 30 -9.25 -1.38 -5.44
N GLN A 31 -8.28 -1.49 -4.53
CA GLN A 31 -8.00 -2.72 -3.81
C GLN A 31 -9.05 -3.01 -2.72
N CYS A 32 -9.84 -2.03 -2.31
CA CYS A 32 -10.94 -2.22 -1.36
C CYS A 32 -12.31 -2.48 -2.02
N ALA A 33 -12.39 -2.52 -3.36
CA ALA A 33 -13.61 -2.82 -4.09
C ALA A 33 -13.90 -4.33 -4.15
N VAL A 34 -13.94 -5.00 -2.99
CA VAL A 34 -14.22 -6.43 -2.88
C VAL A 34 -15.72 -6.64 -2.68
N PRO A 35 -16.39 -7.43 -3.54
CA PRO A 35 -17.79 -7.78 -3.35
C PRO A 35 -17.99 -8.52 -2.03
N ALA A 36 -19.09 -8.25 -1.32
CA ALA A 36 -19.34 -8.74 0.04
C ALA A 36 -19.22 -10.26 0.20
N LYS A 37 -19.53 -11.02 -0.86
CA LYS A 37 -19.50 -12.48 -0.89
C LYS A 37 -18.07 -13.05 -0.93
N ASP A 38 -17.13 -12.27 -1.46
CA ASP A 38 -15.72 -12.67 -1.61
C ASP A 38 -14.83 -12.01 -0.54
N ARG A 39 -15.44 -11.32 0.44
CA ARG A 39 -14.71 -10.70 1.55
C ARG A 39 -14.13 -11.78 2.45
N VAL A 40 -12.80 -11.81 2.51
CA VAL A 40 -12.06 -12.64 3.45
C VAL A 40 -11.78 -11.82 4.71
N ASP A 41 -12.23 -12.31 5.86
CA ASP A 41 -12.00 -11.65 7.14
C ASP A 41 -10.50 -11.39 7.39
N CYS A 42 -10.17 -10.16 7.80
CA CYS A 42 -8.83 -9.73 8.17
C CYS A 42 -8.77 -9.22 9.63
N GLY A 43 -9.89 -9.27 10.34
CA GLY A 43 -10.10 -8.52 11.56
C GLY A 43 -10.47 -9.41 12.73
N TYR A 44 -11.31 -8.85 13.58
CA TYR A 44 -11.98 -9.49 14.69
C TYR A 44 -13.36 -8.84 14.84
N PRO A 45 -14.30 -9.46 15.56
CA PRO A 45 -15.62 -8.87 15.80
C PRO A 45 -15.47 -7.46 16.39
N GLU A 46 -16.29 -6.51 15.94
CA GLU A 46 -16.30 -5.13 16.46
C GLU A 46 -14.98 -4.34 16.26
N VAL A 47 -14.16 -4.73 15.28
CA VAL A 47 -12.98 -3.95 14.87
C VAL A 47 -13.37 -2.54 14.40
N THR A 48 -12.63 -1.53 14.84
CA THR A 48 -12.84 -0.15 14.37
C THR A 48 -12.24 0.05 12.98
N PRO A 49 -12.73 1.04 12.19
CA PRO A 49 -12.16 1.35 10.89
C PRO A 49 -10.65 1.63 10.98
N GLU A 50 -10.19 2.39 11.98
CA GLU A 50 -8.76 2.66 12.17
C GLU A 50 -7.95 1.39 12.45
N GLN A 51 -8.45 0.50 13.33
CA GLN A 51 -7.77 -0.76 13.64
C GLN A 51 -7.68 -1.68 12.42
N CYS A 52 -8.71 -1.71 11.58
CA CYS A 52 -8.71 -2.48 10.34
C CYS A 52 -7.72 -1.91 9.31
N ASN A 53 -7.76 -0.60 9.08
CA ASN A 53 -6.86 0.06 8.12
C ASN A 53 -5.39 -0.01 8.56
N ASN A 54 -5.11 0.11 9.85
CA ASN A 54 -3.75 -0.03 10.41
C ASN A 54 -3.16 -1.44 10.21
N ARG A 55 -4.00 -2.45 9.96
CA ARG A 55 -3.57 -3.82 9.60
C ARG A 55 -3.31 -3.99 8.11
N GLY A 56 -3.46 -2.93 7.31
CA GLY A 56 -3.38 -3.00 5.85
C GLY A 56 -4.61 -3.67 5.22
N CYS A 57 -5.77 -3.55 5.86
CA CYS A 57 -7.02 -4.14 5.41
C CYS A 57 -8.11 -3.09 5.20
N CYS A 58 -9.13 -3.47 4.44
CA CYS A 58 -10.21 -2.59 4.04
C CYS A 58 -11.37 -2.70 5.03
N PHE A 59 -11.98 -1.55 5.35
CA PHE A 59 -13.16 -1.49 6.21
C PHE A 59 -14.40 -1.05 5.42
N ASP A 60 -15.47 -1.83 5.46
CA ASP A 60 -16.79 -1.46 4.93
C ASP A 60 -17.91 -2.07 5.79
N SER A 61 -18.65 -1.20 6.48
CA SER A 61 -19.81 -1.56 7.30
C SER A 61 -21.15 -1.34 6.58
N SER A 62 -21.13 -1.15 5.26
CA SER A 62 -22.33 -0.85 4.46
C SER A 62 -23.27 -2.05 4.33
N ILE A 63 -22.75 -3.27 4.51
CA ILE A 63 -23.48 -4.53 4.32
C ILE A 63 -23.45 -5.32 5.64
N PRO A 64 -24.62 -5.68 6.20
CA PRO A 64 -24.70 -6.53 7.38
C PRO A 64 -24.40 -8.00 7.04
N GLU A 65 -24.12 -8.82 8.06
CA GLU A 65 -23.89 -10.28 7.93
C GLU A 65 -22.64 -10.69 7.10
N VAL A 66 -21.73 -9.76 6.85
CA VAL A 66 -20.43 -10.02 6.19
C VAL A 66 -19.28 -9.40 7.01
N PRO A 67 -18.03 -9.88 6.83
CA PRO A 67 -16.89 -9.26 7.47
C PRO A 67 -16.77 -7.78 7.08
N TRP A 68 -16.80 -6.90 8.08
CA TRP A 68 -16.58 -5.47 7.86
C TRP A 68 -15.12 -5.12 7.65
N CYS A 69 -14.20 -5.91 8.22
CA CYS A 69 -12.77 -5.79 7.97
C CYS A 69 -12.29 -6.96 7.10
N PHE A 70 -11.88 -6.66 5.88
CA PHE A 70 -11.55 -7.67 4.89
C PHE A 70 -10.23 -7.39 4.17
N LYS A 71 -9.64 -8.44 3.60
CA LYS A 71 -8.41 -8.33 2.83
C LYS A 71 -8.64 -7.52 1.54
N PRO A 72 -7.69 -6.66 1.13
CA PRO A 72 -7.74 -6.03 -0.18
C PRO A 72 -7.67 -7.08 -1.29
N LEU A 73 -8.13 -6.70 -2.49
CA LEU A 73 -7.75 -7.40 -3.72
C LEU A 73 -6.23 -7.38 -3.77
N GLN A 74 -5.64 -8.56 -3.76
CA GLN A 74 -4.25 -8.70 -4.12
C GLN A 74 -4.21 -8.40 -5.62
N GLU A 75 -3.90 -7.17 -6.00
CA GLU A 75 -3.13 -7.01 -7.24
C GLU A 75 -1.89 -7.84 -6.97
N THR A 76 -1.89 -9.07 -7.47
CA THR A 76 -0.64 -9.76 -7.76
C THR A 76 0.15 -8.69 -8.48
N GLU A 77 1.19 -8.17 -7.84
CA GLU A 77 2.13 -7.29 -8.52
C GLU A 77 2.32 -7.94 -9.89
N CYS A 78 2.01 -7.21 -10.96
CA CYS A 78 2.56 -7.55 -12.25
C CYS A 78 4.07 -7.34 -12.11
N THR A 79 4.73 -8.28 -11.42
CA THR A 79 6.17 -8.40 -11.39
C THR A 79 6.52 -8.94 -12.76
N PHE A 80 6.87 -8.01 -13.65
CA PHE A 80 7.53 -8.32 -14.91
C PHE A 80 9.03 -8.51 -14.65
#